data_AF-A0A922MNY0-F1
#
_entry.id   AF-A0A922MNY0-F1
#
_cell.length_a   1.000
_cell.length_b   1.000
_cell.length_c   1.000
_cell.angle_alpha   90.00
_cell.angle_beta   90.00
_cell.angle_gamma   90.00
#
_symmetry.space_group_name_H-M   'P 1'
#
loop_
_entity.id
_entity.type
_entity.pdbx_description
1 polymer ?
#
loop_
_entity_poly.entity_id
_entity_poly.type
_entity_poly.pdbx_seq_one_letter_code
_entity_poly.pdbx_strand_id
1 'polypeptide(L)'
;MPFYVMSQWKRLESAPPESLYPVLDSLNQLGEVPWVINKPILDLQIKIFREGGNKKLDIAPPSSKLDTSQFQDGTDAAAAFKRRVAINRARAEMHSLWCDALYKLSLANHYRDSVFWLPHNLDFRGRVYACGPHVSALGADAQRALLAFARRRALGPRGLHWLKLHAINLTGTMKKATVEERLAYADSIMDKILDSADRPLEGERWWAESEEPWQTLACCMEIANAVRSPNHEEYLCGFPVHQDGSCNGLQHYAALGGDAAGARAVNLAPLPRPQDVYSAVAALVEEMRVRDAAAGVPAAIILENFVHIEEFPKEHVWTCSQYLTAKTFDSLREMFTSTKLIQDWFTDCAKLISAVCGESVEWVTPLGLPVVQPYYRRAGPSSGQYRPALDQHQRPCTMKQRNAFPPNFIHSLDSSHMMLTGLHCEAAAVTFVSVHDCFWTHPNTVDIMNKVNLTLTELYKVA
;
A
#
# COMPACT_ATOMS: atom_id res chain seq x y z
N MET A 1 -22.40 -5.30 21.83
CA MET A 1 -21.62 -4.92 20.63
C MET A 1 -22.43 -3.96 19.77
N PRO A 2 -21.80 -3.06 18.99
CA PRO A 2 -22.53 -2.25 18.01
C PRO A 2 -23.31 -3.12 17.01
N PHE A 3 -24.48 -2.66 16.55
CA PHE A 3 -25.36 -3.44 15.67
C PHE A 3 -24.66 -3.98 14.42
N TYR A 4 -23.82 -3.17 13.77
CA TYR A 4 -23.08 -3.58 12.58
C TYR A 4 -22.04 -4.69 12.84
N VAL A 5 -21.49 -4.75 14.05
CA VAL A 5 -20.57 -5.84 14.44
C VAL A 5 -21.38 -7.12 14.61
N MET A 6 -22.55 -7.03 15.25
CA MET A 6 -23.45 -8.17 15.43
C MET A 6 -23.96 -8.71 14.09
N SER A 7 -24.24 -7.86 13.10
CA SER A 7 -24.70 -8.32 11.78
C SER A 7 -23.63 -9.14 11.06
N GLN A 8 -22.37 -8.69 11.07
CA GLN A 8 -21.26 -9.44 10.48
C GLN A 8 -21.03 -10.76 11.23
N TRP A 9 -21.01 -10.73 12.56
CA TRP A 9 -20.79 -11.94 13.38
C TRP A 9 -21.88 -12.98 13.17
N LYS A 10 -23.14 -12.56 13.12
CA LYS A 10 -24.26 -13.47 12.86
C LYS A 10 -24.12 -14.18 11.51
N ARG A 11 -23.62 -13.48 10.47
CA ARG A 11 -23.37 -14.10 9.16
C ARG A 11 -22.24 -15.12 9.21
N LEU A 12 -21.15 -14.80 9.93
CA LEU A 12 -20.04 -15.74 10.15
C LEU A 12 -20.49 -16.99 10.92
N GLU A 13 -21.26 -16.84 11.99
CA GLU A 13 -21.80 -17.96 12.78
C GLU A 13 -22.79 -18.83 11.99
N SER A 14 -23.53 -18.21 11.06
CA SER A 14 -24.49 -18.92 10.20
C SER A 14 -23.89 -19.61 8.98
N ALA A 15 -22.64 -19.25 8.62
CA ALA A 15 -21.97 -19.84 7.47
C ALA A 15 -21.58 -21.29 7.78
N PRO A 16 -21.66 -22.22 6.79
CA PRO A 16 -21.10 -23.55 6.96
C PRO A 16 -19.61 -23.44 7.34
N PRO A 17 -19.13 -24.13 8.38
CA PRO A 17 -17.73 -24.02 8.80
C PRO A 17 -16.74 -24.28 7.66
N GLU A 18 -17.07 -25.22 6.77
CA GLU A 18 -16.24 -25.61 5.63
C GLU A 18 -16.05 -24.48 4.63
N SER A 19 -17.00 -23.55 4.53
CA SER A 19 -16.88 -22.39 3.63
C SER A 19 -15.90 -21.35 4.14
N LEU A 20 -15.46 -21.44 5.40
CA LEU A 20 -14.50 -20.49 5.99
C LEU A 20 -13.08 -21.05 6.04
N TYR A 21 -12.86 -22.35 5.76
CA TYR A 21 -11.54 -22.98 5.87
C TYR A 21 -10.46 -22.28 5.05
N PRO A 22 -10.66 -21.93 3.75
CA PRO A 22 -9.61 -21.27 2.98
C PRO A 22 -9.15 -19.93 3.62
N VAL A 23 -10.10 -19.20 4.20
CA VAL A 23 -9.84 -17.92 4.86
C VAL A 23 -9.06 -18.12 6.16
N LEU A 24 -9.47 -19.11 6.97
CA LEU A 24 -8.81 -19.43 8.23
C LEU A 24 -7.41 -20.01 8.01
N ASP A 25 -7.25 -20.90 7.03
CA ASP A 25 -5.97 -21.49 6.66
C ASP A 25 -5.00 -20.41 6.17
N SER A 26 -5.47 -19.45 5.36
CA SER A 26 -4.64 -18.33 4.91
C SER A 26 -4.19 -17.44 6.09
N LEU A 27 -5.06 -17.18 7.07
CA LEU A 27 -4.69 -16.43 8.27
C LEU A 27 -3.63 -17.17 9.11
N ASN A 28 -3.78 -18.49 9.25
CA ASN A 28 -2.80 -19.33 9.96
C ASN A 28 -1.45 -19.29 9.24
N GLN A 29 -1.43 -19.53 7.93
CA GLN A 29 -0.23 -19.47 7.11
C GLN A 29 0.52 -18.14 7.28
N LEU A 30 -0.17 -17.00 7.14
CA LEU A 30 0.44 -15.68 7.29
C LEU A 30 0.97 -15.45 8.71
N GLY A 31 0.26 -15.97 9.72
CA GLY A 31 0.65 -15.91 11.13
C GLY A 31 1.83 -16.80 11.51
N GLU A 32 2.08 -17.88 10.76
CA GLU A 32 3.14 -18.87 11.03
C GLU A 32 4.53 -18.43 10.55
N VAL A 33 4.61 -17.39 9.72
CA VAL A 33 5.90 -16.88 9.20
C VAL A 33 6.71 -16.25 10.34
N PRO A 34 7.89 -16.81 10.69
CA PRO A 34 8.71 -16.27 11.75
C PRO A 34 9.58 -15.11 11.24
N TRP A 35 9.65 -14.05 12.03
CA TRP A 35 10.40 -12.82 11.75
C TRP A 35 11.56 -12.62 12.73
N VAL A 36 12.57 -11.89 12.26
CA VAL A 36 13.66 -11.35 13.07
C VAL A 36 13.88 -9.88 12.71
N ILE A 37 14.51 -9.15 13.63
CA ILE A 37 14.88 -7.75 13.38
C ILE A 37 16.21 -7.67 12.61
N ASN A 38 16.22 -6.86 11.56
CA ASN A 38 17.42 -6.48 10.82
C ASN A 38 18.28 -5.53 11.70
N LYS A 39 19.27 -6.11 12.39
CA LYS A 39 20.08 -5.39 13.39
C LYS A 39 20.87 -4.21 12.81
N PRO A 40 21.60 -4.35 11.68
CA PRO A 40 22.28 -3.21 11.06
C PRO A 40 21.35 -2.02 10.78
N ILE A 41 20.15 -2.28 10.26
CA ILE A 41 19.16 -1.23 9.99
C ILE A 41 18.63 -0.62 11.27
N LEU A 42 18.31 -1.44 12.28
CA LEU A 42 17.88 -0.94 13.59
C LEU A 42 18.92 -0.03 14.23
N ASP A 43 20.21 -0.39 14.17
CA ASP A 43 21.29 0.39 14.76
C ASP A 43 21.45 1.75 14.10
N LEU A 44 21.35 1.81 12.77
CA LEU A 44 21.35 3.06 12.01
C LEU A 44 20.13 3.93 12.33
N GLN A 45 18.93 3.35 12.35
CA GLN A 45 17.71 4.09 12.69
C GLN A 45 17.78 4.65 14.12
N ILE A 46 18.24 3.87 15.10
CA ILE A 46 18.43 4.33 16.49
C ILE A 46 19.49 5.44 16.56
N LYS A 47 20.59 5.31 15.82
CA LYS A 47 21.63 6.36 15.75
C LYS A 47 21.06 7.67 15.25
N ILE A 48 20.38 7.66 14.09
CA ILE A 48 19.76 8.85 13.49
C ILE A 48 18.69 9.43 14.43
N PHE A 49 17.87 8.58 15.05
CA PHE A 49 16.84 9.02 16.00
C PHE A 49 17.46 9.75 17.20
N ARG A 50 18.54 9.22 17.78
CA ARG A 50 19.27 9.83 18.92
C ARG A 50 20.01 11.12 18.55
N GLU A 51 20.49 11.24 17.32
CA GLU A 51 21.12 12.47 16.78
C GLU A 51 20.09 13.57 16.42
N GLY A 52 18.81 13.28 16.64
CA GLY A 52 17.70 14.22 16.54
C GLY A 52 16.90 14.11 15.26
N GLY A 53 16.88 12.92 14.66
CA GLY A 53 16.02 12.54 13.54
C GLY A 53 16.45 13.07 12.18
N ASN A 54 15.82 12.55 11.14
CA ASN A 54 15.96 13.00 9.77
C ASN A 54 14.62 12.84 9.03
N LYS A 55 13.95 13.97 8.77
CA LYS A 55 12.64 13.99 8.11
C LYS A 55 12.67 13.39 6.70
N LYS A 56 13.79 13.49 5.97
CA LYS A 56 13.92 12.90 4.62
C LYS A 56 13.99 11.38 4.65
N LEU A 57 14.45 10.80 5.76
CA LEU A 57 14.53 9.36 5.98
C LEU A 57 13.38 8.84 6.84
N ASP A 58 12.28 9.59 6.96
CA ASP A 58 11.12 9.23 7.77
C ASP A 58 11.44 8.89 9.25
N ILE A 59 12.54 9.44 9.79
CA ILE A 59 12.87 9.34 11.22
C ILE A 59 12.52 10.67 11.86
N ALA A 60 11.38 10.72 12.55
CA ALA A 60 10.83 11.96 13.08
C ALA A 60 11.80 12.67 14.06
N PRO A 61 12.14 13.95 13.85
CA PRO A 61 12.91 14.74 14.80
C PRO A 61 12.06 15.16 16.01
N PRO A 62 12.67 15.44 17.18
CA PRO A 62 11.94 15.94 18.33
C PRO A 62 11.37 17.34 18.05
N SER A 63 10.26 17.68 18.72
CA SER A 63 9.58 18.97 18.55
C SER A 63 10.43 20.19 18.92
N SER A 64 11.52 19.99 19.68
CA SER A 64 12.52 21.02 19.97
C SER A 64 13.34 21.47 18.75
N LYS A 65 13.41 20.65 17.69
CA LYS A 65 14.10 20.99 16.44
C LYS A 65 13.19 21.65 15.39
N LEU A 66 11.95 22.01 15.75
CA LEU A 66 11.06 22.71 14.82
C LEU A 66 11.67 24.07 14.44
N ASP A 67 11.94 24.27 13.16
CA ASP A 67 12.25 25.59 12.63
C ASP A 67 10.99 26.47 12.65
N THR A 68 11.00 27.51 13.48
CA THR A 68 9.88 28.44 13.59
C THR A 68 9.95 29.61 12.60
N SER A 69 11.06 29.75 11.86
CA SER A 69 11.27 30.83 10.87
C SER A 69 10.38 30.66 9.64
N GLN A 70 10.02 29.43 9.28
CA GLN A 70 9.10 29.11 8.19
C GLN A 70 7.66 29.65 8.40
N PHE A 71 7.32 30.08 9.61
CA PHE A 71 6.00 30.63 9.91
C PHE A 71 6.04 32.14 9.85
N GLN A 72 5.36 32.70 8.83
CA GLN A 72 5.29 34.15 8.58
C GLN A 72 4.94 34.94 9.85
N ASP A 73 5.72 35.99 10.10
CA ASP A 73 5.44 36.93 11.16
C ASP A 73 4.22 37.80 10.84
N GLY A 74 3.38 37.96 11.85
CA GLY A 74 2.18 38.79 11.75
C GLY A 74 2.49 40.23 12.10
N THR A 75 1.96 41.17 11.32
CA THR A 75 2.03 42.60 11.61
C THR A 75 1.00 43.03 12.66
N ASP A 76 -0.04 42.21 12.91
CA ASP A 76 -1.10 42.47 13.88
C ASP A 76 -1.30 41.30 14.88
N ALA A 77 -2.12 41.54 15.91
CA ALA A 77 -2.40 40.57 16.96
C ALA A 77 -3.11 39.30 16.45
N ALA A 78 -3.93 39.40 15.40
CA ALA A 78 -4.64 38.26 14.83
C ALA A 78 -3.69 37.35 14.02
N ALA A 79 -2.77 37.95 13.27
CA ALA A 79 -1.72 37.26 12.53
C ALA A 79 -0.71 36.62 13.50
N ALA A 80 -0.32 37.30 14.58
CA ALA A 80 0.49 36.72 15.64
C ALA A 80 -0.21 35.52 16.32
N PHE A 81 -1.53 35.62 16.57
CA PHE A 81 -2.32 34.51 17.08
C PHE A 81 -2.36 33.32 16.10
N LYS A 82 -2.62 33.56 14.82
CA LYS A 82 -2.60 32.53 13.76
C LYS A 82 -1.23 31.84 13.68
N ARG A 83 -0.14 32.61 13.73
CA ARG A 83 1.23 32.08 13.76
C ARG A 83 1.44 31.14 14.96
N ARG A 84 1.04 31.58 16.16
CA ARG A 84 1.15 30.77 17.38
C ARG A 84 0.37 29.46 17.28
N VAL A 85 -0.86 29.50 16.75
CA VAL A 85 -1.67 28.29 16.53
C VAL A 85 -1.00 27.34 15.53
N ALA A 86 -0.46 27.86 14.42
CA ALA A 86 0.25 27.07 13.42
C ALA A 86 1.50 26.39 14.00
N ILE A 87 2.32 27.13 14.77
CA ILE A 87 3.49 26.57 15.46
C ILE A 87 3.09 25.49 16.45
N ASN A 88 2.07 25.72 17.28
CA ASN A 88 1.61 24.73 18.25
C ASN A 88 1.10 23.45 17.57
N ARG A 89 0.39 23.59 16.44
CA ARG A 89 -0.05 22.46 15.63
C ARG A 89 1.14 21.69 15.07
N ALA A 90 2.11 22.36 14.46
CA ALA A 90 3.31 21.72 13.92
C ALA A 90 4.13 21.00 15.02
N ARG A 91 4.25 21.60 16.21
CA ARG A 91 4.90 20.95 17.37
C ARG A 91 4.16 19.68 17.81
N ALA A 92 2.83 19.73 17.86
CA ALA A 92 2.01 18.57 18.23
C ALA A 92 2.11 17.45 17.19
N GLU A 93 2.10 17.78 15.89
CA GLU A 93 2.29 16.83 14.79
C GLU A 93 3.69 16.18 14.87
N MET A 94 4.76 16.98 15.00
CA MET A 94 6.12 16.45 15.18
C MET A 94 6.26 15.57 16.42
N HIS A 95 5.69 15.99 17.55
CA HIS A 95 5.73 15.20 18.77
C HIS A 95 4.99 13.87 18.62
N SER A 96 3.86 13.85 17.92
CA SER A 96 3.10 12.64 17.66
C SER A 96 3.91 11.65 16.81
N LEU A 97 4.54 12.12 15.73
CA LEU A 97 5.41 11.29 14.88
C LEU A 97 6.65 10.80 15.64
N TRP A 98 7.24 11.66 16.46
CA TRP A 98 8.39 11.29 17.29
C TRP A 98 8.03 10.21 18.32
N CYS A 99 6.87 10.31 18.97
CA CYS A 99 6.37 9.29 19.90
C CYS A 99 6.08 7.97 19.19
N ASP A 100 5.46 8.02 18.00
CA ASP A 100 5.23 6.83 17.18
C ASP A 100 6.55 6.13 16.82
N ALA A 101 7.54 6.87 16.32
CA ALA A 101 8.87 6.36 16.03
C ALA A 101 9.56 5.79 17.29
N LEU A 102 9.42 6.45 18.44
CA LEU A 102 9.97 5.97 19.72
C LEU A 102 9.39 4.59 20.08
N TYR A 103 8.06 4.40 20.00
CA TYR A 103 7.44 3.11 20.32
C TYR A 103 7.87 2.02 19.34
N LYS A 104 7.89 2.32 18.04
CA LYS A 104 8.33 1.38 17.00
C LYS A 104 9.76 0.93 17.20
N LEU A 105 10.70 1.86 17.39
CA LEU A 105 12.12 1.56 17.62
C LEU A 105 12.35 0.85 18.97
N SER A 106 11.61 1.23 20.01
CA SER A 106 11.72 0.57 21.32
C SER A 106 11.25 -0.88 21.25
N LEU A 107 10.14 -1.16 20.57
CA LEU A 107 9.64 -2.52 20.41
C LEU A 107 10.54 -3.35 19.48
N ALA A 108 11.01 -2.77 18.38
CA ALA A 108 12.00 -3.43 17.52
C ALA A 108 13.30 -3.76 18.30
N ASN A 109 13.76 -2.85 19.16
CA ASN A 109 14.92 -3.10 20.00
C ASN A 109 14.67 -4.16 21.09
N HIS A 110 13.44 -4.26 21.61
CA HIS A 110 13.07 -5.34 22.52
C HIS A 110 13.15 -6.72 21.86
N TYR A 111 12.69 -6.84 20.61
CA TYR A 111 12.75 -8.08 19.84
C TYR A 111 14.07 -8.28 19.05
N ARG A 112 15.09 -7.44 19.27
CA ARG A 112 16.37 -7.43 18.53
C ARG A 112 16.99 -8.83 18.37
N ASP A 113 16.99 -9.61 19.44
CA ASP A 113 17.62 -10.93 19.50
C ASP A 113 16.59 -12.07 19.58
N SER A 114 15.32 -11.79 19.29
CA SER A 114 14.22 -12.75 19.36
C SER A 114 13.66 -13.07 17.98
N VAL A 115 13.20 -14.30 17.83
CA VAL A 115 12.27 -14.67 16.75
C VAL A 115 10.86 -14.39 17.24
N PHE A 116 10.04 -13.77 16.40
CA PHE A 116 8.65 -13.46 16.73
C PHE A 116 7.72 -13.74 15.54
N TRP A 117 6.42 -13.77 15.83
CA TRP A 117 5.36 -14.02 14.87
C TRP A 117 4.34 -12.90 14.90
N LEU A 118 3.70 -12.67 13.77
CA LEU A 118 2.70 -11.62 13.60
C LEU A 118 1.35 -12.29 13.33
N PRO A 119 0.50 -12.53 14.34
CA PRO A 119 -0.84 -13.05 14.08
C PRO A 119 -1.65 -12.02 13.28
N HIS A 120 -2.50 -12.52 12.38
CA HIS A 120 -3.27 -11.71 11.45
C HIS A 120 -4.77 -11.75 11.76
N ASN A 121 -5.47 -10.72 11.32
CA ASN A 121 -6.91 -10.55 11.44
C ASN A 121 -7.48 -9.91 10.16
N LEU A 122 -8.80 -9.94 10.02
CA LEU A 122 -9.51 -9.41 8.86
C LEU A 122 -10.29 -8.14 9.20
N ASP A 123 -10.37 -7.24 8.22
CA ASP A 123 -11.48 -6.28 8.21
C ASP A 123 -12.77 -6.95 7.66
N PHE A 124 -13.87 -6.19 7.66
CA PHE A 124 -15.17 -6.73 7.20
C PHE A 124 -15.18 -7.14 5.72
N ARG A 125 -14.22 -6.69 4.91
CA ARG A 125 -14.11 -6.98 3.47
C ARG A 125 -13.23 -8.19 3.21
N GLY A 126 -12.58 -8.72 4.25
CA GLY A 126 -11.59 -9.79 4.17
C GLY A 126 -10.15 -9.32 4.01
N ARG A 127 -9.84 -8.01 3.99
CA ARG A 127 -8.42 -7.61 3.90
C ARG A 127 -7.70 -7.98 5.19
N VAL A 128 -6.50 -8.55 5.03
CA VAL A 128 -5.69 -9.06 6.13
C VAL A 128 -4.81 -7.97 6.73
N TYR A 129 -4.74 -7.92 8.06
CA TYR A 129 -3.94 -7.00 8.85
C TYR A 129 -3.25 -7.73 10.00
N ALA A 130 -1.99 -7.41 10.28
CA ALA A 130 -1.32 -7.89 11.50
C ALA A 130 -2.00 -7.29 12.75
N CYS A 131 -2.20 -8.10 13.79
CA CYS A 131 -2.81 -7.65 15.04
C CYS A 131 -1.95 -6.65 15.81
N GLY A 132 -0.62 -6.77 15.71
CA GLY A 132 0.34 -5.89 16.37
C GLY A 132 0.49 -4.55 15.64
N PRO A 133 0.27 -3.40 16.30
CA PRO A 133 0.25 -2.11 15.61
C PRO A 133 1.64 -1.49 15.35
N HIS A 134 2.67 -1.88 16.10
CA HIS A 134 3.95 -1.13 16.12
C HIS A 134 5.11 -1.74 15.34
N VAL A 135 5.20 -3.07 15.20
CA VAL A 135 6.24 -3.73 14.38
C VAL A 135 5.51 -4.68 13.45
N SER A 136 5.39 -4.29 12.18
CA SER A 136 4.55 -4.97 11.18
C SER A 136 5.07 -4.67 9.77
N ALA A 137 4.98 -5.67 8.89
CA ALA A 137 5.29 -5.54 7.47
C ALA A 137 4.33 -4.57 6.74
N LEU A 138 3.16 -4.29 7.33
CA LEU A 138 2.18 -3.31 6.82
C LEU A 138 2.59 -1.85 7.12
N GLY A 139 3.69 -1.65 7.84
CA GLY A 139 4.23 -0.33 8.18
C GLY A 139 4.80 0.45 7.00
N ALA A 140 5.33 1.64 7.30
CA ALA A 140 6.09 2.47 6.36
C ALA A 140 7.48 1.86 6.08
N ASP A 141 8.20 2.41 5.10
CA ASP A 141 9.53 1.99 4.64
C ASP A 141 10.49 1.59 5.78
N ALA A 142 10.72 2.52 6.72
CA ALA A 142 11.62 2.31 7.86
C ALA A 142 11.25 1.08 8.69
N GLN A 143 9.95 0.80 8.83
CA GLN A 143 9.44 -0.33 9.61
C GLN A 143 9.55 -1.65 8.82
N ARG A 144 9.33 -1.62 7.50
CA ARG A 144 9.52 -2.78 6.62
C ARG A 144 10.97 -3.22 6.57
N ALA A 145 11.89 -2.27 6.47
CA ALA A 145 13.33 -2.53 6.43
C ALA A 145 13.90 -3.17 7.71
N LEU A 146 13.19 -3.03 8.85
CA LEU A 146 13.53 -3.70 10.11
C LEU A 146 13.22 -5.20 10.09
N LEU A 147 12.40 -5.68 9.15
CA LEU A 147 11.89 -7.05 9.17
C LEU A 147 12.63 -7.93 8.16
N ALA A 148 13.05 -9.11 8.62
CA ALA A 148 13.56 -10.18 7.77
C ALA A 148 12.98 -11.52 8.22
N PHE A 149 12.89 -12.48 7.30
CA PHE A 149 12.48 -13.84 7.63
C PHE A 149 13.51 -14.51 8.54
N ALA A 150 13.05 -15.08 9.65
CA ALA A 150 13.90 -15.81 10.58
C ALA A 150 14.46 -17.09 9.93
N ARG A 151 13.62 -17.79 9.16
CA ARG A 151 14.02 -18.95 8.36
C ARG A 151 14.66 -18.46 7.07
N ARG A 152 15.99 -18.47 7.03
CA ARG A 152 16.76 -18.08 5.84
C ARG A 152 16.77 -19.21 4.80
N ARG A 153 16.90 -18.85 3.52
CA ARG A 153 17.04 -19.80 2.40
C ARG A 153 18.24 -19.43 1.55
N ALA A 154 18.90 -20.44 0.99
CA ALA A 154 19.97 -20.24 0.02
C ALA A 154 19.43 -19.49 -1.21
N LEU A 155 20.19 -18.53 -1.75
CA LEU A 155 19.77 -17.75 -2.92
C LEU A 155 19.54 -18.61 -4.16
N GLY A 156 20.28 -19.70 -4.31
CA GLY A 156 20.28 -20.50 -5.52
C GLY A 156 20.70 -19.69 -6.76
N PRO A 157 20.43 -20.21 -7.96
CA PRO A 157 20.99 -19.66 -9.20
C PRO A 157 20.43 -18.28 -9.57
N ARG A 158 19.21 -17.96 -9.13
CA ARG A 158 18.53 -16.69 -9.48
C ARG A 158 18.25 -15.77 -8.31
N GLY A 159 18.62 -16.14 -7.08
CA GLY A 159 18.32 -15.30 -5.90
C GLY A 159 19.05 -13.96 -5.93
N LEU A 160 20.33 -13.94 -6.32
CA LEU A 160 21.10 -12.70 -6.46
C LEU A 160 20.51 -11.79 -7.55
N HIS A 161 20.05 -12.39 -8.66
CA HIS A 161 19.37 -11.71 -9.75
C HIS A 161 18.08 -11.02 -9.26
N TRP A 162 17.26 -11.72 -8.47
CA TRP A 162 16.07 -11.13 -7.84
C TRP A 162 16.39 -10.04 -6.82
N LEU A 163 17.47 -10.17 -6.03
CA LEU A 163 17.90 -9.10 -5.12
C LEU A 163 18.31 -7.83 -5.88
N LYS A 164 19.11 -7.96 -6.95
CA LYS A 164 19.51 -6.82 -7.78
C LYS A 164 18.30 -6.13 -8.40
N LEU A 165 17.38 -6.89 -8.99
CA LEU A 165 16.15 -6.34 -9.55
C LEU A 165 15.31 -5.65 -8.47
N HIS A 166 15.22 -6.24 -7.28
CA HIS A 166 14.46 -5.68 -6.17
C HIS A 166 15.07 -4.35 -5.68
N ALA A 167 16.39 -4.26 -5.57
CA ALA A 167 17.07 -3.01 -5.24
C ALA A 167 16.72 -1.88 -6.22
N ILE A 168 16.67 -2.17 -7.53
CA ILE A 168 16.27 -1.18 -8.54
C ILE A 168 14.76 -0.88 -8.49
N ASN A 169 13.92 -1.84 -8.12
CA ASN A 169 12.50 -1.54 -7.95
C ASN A 169 12.25 -0.59 -6.77
N LEU A 170 13.00 -0.75 -5.67
CA LEU A 170 12.90 0.09 -4.46
C LEU A 170 13.38 1.54 -4.67
N THR A 171 14.24 1.78 -5.66
CA THR A 171 14.66 3.15 -5.99
C THR A 171 13.53 3.97 -6.59
N GLY A 172 12.50 3.31 -7.14
CA GLY A 172 11.44 3.95 -7.91
C GLY A 172 11.90 4.45 -9.29
N THR A 173 13.15 4.17 -9.67
CA THR A 173 13.67 4.51 -11.00
C THR A 173 13.34 3.40 -11.99
N MET A 174 13.43 3.70 -13.29
CA MET A 174 13.27 2.69 -14.35
C MET A 174 11.92 1.95 -14.37
N LYS A 175 10.84 2.54 -13.85
CA LYS A 175 9.48 1.93 -13.83
C LYS A 175 8.98 1.45 -15.21
N LYS A 176 9.44 2.10 -16.29
CA LYS A 176 9.10 1.78 -17.70
C LYS A 176 10.07 0.80 -18.39
N ALA A 177 11.18 0.46 -17.72
CA ALA A 177 12.20 -0.42 -18.26
C ALA A 177 11.79 -1.89 -18.10
N THR A 178 12.31 -2.75 -18.98
CA THR A 178 12.15 -4.21 -18.86
C THR A 178 12.95 -4.75 -17.68
N VAL A 179 12.73 -6.01 -17.33
CA VAL A 179 13.48 -6.69 -16.27
C VAL A 179 14.97 -6.70 -16.62
N GLU A 180 15.34 -7.03 -17.85
CA GLU A 180 16.71 -7.09 -18.35
C GLU A 180 17.41 -5.73 -18.29
N GLU A 181 16.71 -4.66 -18.67
CA GLU A 181 17.24 -3.29 -18.59
C GLU A 181 17.53 -2.87 -17.15
N ARG A 182 16.64 -3.20 -16.19
CA ARG A 182 16.85 -2.90 -14.77
C ARG A 182 18.04 -3.66 -14.19
N LEU A 183 18.24 -4.90 -14.61
CA LEU A 183 19.36 -5.73 -14.16
C LEU A 183 20.69 -5.24 -14.71
N ALA A 184 20.75 -4.94 -16.01
CA ALA A 184 21.94 -4.35 -16.62
C ALA A 184 22.31 -3.02 -15.93
N TYR A 185 21.30 -2.23 -15.57
CA TYR A 185 21.52 -1.03 -14.77
C TYR A 185 22.05 -1.35 -13.37
N ALA A 186 21.46 -2.31 -12.65
CA ALA A 186 21.95 -2.76 -11.34
C ALA A 186 23.42 -3.18 -11.40
N ASP A 187 23.80 -3.94 -12.42
CA ASP A 187 25.18 -4.34 -12.66
C ASP A 187 26.11 -3.14 -12.91
N SER A 188 25.65 -2.13 -13.65
CA SER A 188 26.42 -0.91 -13.93
C SER A 188 26.64 -0.01 -12.71
N ILE A 189 25.84 -0.16 -11.65
CA ILE A 189 25.92 0.66 -10.43
C ILE A 189 26.32 -0.15 -9.19
N MET A 190 26.90 -1.34 -9.37
CA MET A 190 27.30 -2.20 -8.25
C MET A 190 28.21 -1.48 -7.24
N ASP A 191 29.10 -0.59 -7.70
CA ASP A 191 29.96 0.20 -6.81
C ASP A 191 29.15 1.07 -5.83
N LYS A 192 28.03 1.67 -6.30
CA LYS A 192 27.14 2.48 -5.45
C LYS A 192 26.34 1.63 -4.46
N ILE A 193 25.94 0.43 -4.88
CA ILE A 193 25.25 -0.54 -4.04
C ILE A 193 26.18 -0.98 -2.89
N LEU A 194 27.43 -1.31 -3.22
CA LEU A 194 28.44 -1.73 -2.25
C LEU A 194 28.86 -0.57 -1.33
N ASP A 195 29.06 0.64 -1.87
CA ASP A 195 29.35 1.83 -1.05
C ASP A 195 28.23 2.12 -0.05
N SER A 196 26.97 2.04 -0.49
CA SER A 196 25.80 2.23 0.37
C SER A 196 25.74 1.20 1.49
N ALA A 197 26.13 -0.05 1.23
CA ALA A 197 26.19 -1.10 2.24
C ALA A 197 27.33 -0.90 3.26
N ASP A 198 28.51 -0.48 2.78
CA ASP A 198 29.72 -0.36 3.61
C ASP A 198 29.78 0.92 4.42
N ARG A 199 29.32 2.03 3.83
CA ARG A 199 29.40 3.38 4.40
C ARG A 199 28.04 4.09 4.32
N PRO A 200 27.01 3.59 5.02
CA PRO A 200 25.64 4.09 4.85
C PRO A 200 25.46 5.58 5.13
N LEU A 201 26.25 6.16 6.05
CA LEU A 201 26.14 7.57 6.44
C LEU A 201 27.30 8.43 5.92
N GLU A 202 28.46 7.82 5.65
CA GLU A 202 29.71 8.49 5.30
C GLU A 202 30.05 8.44 3.79
N GLY A 203 29.42 7.52 3.04
CA GLY A 203 29.64 7.33 1.60
C GLY A 203 28.86 8.30 0.71
N GLU A 204 28.56 7.88 -0.51
CA GLU A 204 27.77 8.63 -1.50
C GLU A 204 26.29 8.73 -1.13
N ARG A 205 25.81 7.84 -0.24
CA ARG A 205 24.43 7.79 0.25
C ARG A 205 23.38 7.64 -0.86
N TRP A 206 23.73 6.95 -1.94
CA TRP A 206 22.83 6.66 -3.07
C TRP A 206 21.48 6.06 -2.62
N TRP A 207 21.49 5.16 -1.63
CA TRP A 207 20.28 4.58 -1.07
C TRP A 207 19.26 5.62 -0.55
N ALA A 208 19.73 6.77 -0.04
CA ALA A 208 18.89 7.80 0.55
C ALA A 208 18.12 8.64 -0.49
N GLU A 209 18.46 8.51 -1.77
CA GLU A 209 17.78 9.17 -2.90
C GLU A 209 16.62 8.32 -3.47
N SER A 210 16.45 7.09 -2.96
CA SER A 210 15.41 6.15 -3.40
C SER A 210 14.01 6.55 -2.92
N GLU A 211 12.98 6.09 -3.62
CA GLU A 211 11.59 6.16 -3.12
C GLU A 211 11.42 5.42 -1.77
N GLU A 212 12.06 4.25 -1.61
CA GLU A 212 12.02 3.41 -0.41
C GLU A 212 13.43 3.27 0.22
N PRO A 213 13.98 4.32 0.85
CA PRO A 213 15.40 4.40 1.18
C PRO A 213 15.88 3.30 2.14
N TRP A 214 15.14 3.00 3.21
CA TRP A 214 15.58 2.00 4.19
C TRP A 214 15.53 0.59 3.65
N GLN A 215 14.50 0.26 2.87
CA GLN A 215 14.44 -1.03 2.17
C GLN A 215 15.57 -1.14 1.14
N THR A 216 15.88 -0.07 0.39
CA THR A 216 17.01 -0.05 -0.55
C THR A 216 18.32 -0.33 0.19
N LEU A 217 18.57 0.35 1.31
CA LEU A 217 19.78 0.14 2.11
C LEU A 217 19.88 -1.30 2.63
N ALA A 218 18.78 -1.85 3.15
CA ALA A 218 18.73 -3.24 3.62
C ALA A 218 19.03 -4.22 2.48
N CYS A 219 18.49 -3.99 1.29
CA CYS A 219 18.77 -4.79 0.10
C CYS A 219 20.22 -4.65 -0.36
N CYS A 220 20.81 -3.45 -0.29
CA CYS A 220 22.24 -3.23 -0.60
C CYS A 220 23.14 -4.06 0.32
N MET A 221 22.86 -4.07 1.63
CA MET A 221 23.61 -4.87 2.59
C MET A 221 23.54 -6.37 2.28
N GLU A 222 22.36 -6.88 1.88
CA GLU A 222 22.17 -8.28 1.51
C GLU A 222 22.87 -8.64 0.20
N ILE A 223 22.84 -7.76 -0.80
CA ILE A 223 23.62 -7.92 -2.04
C ILE A 223 25.11 -7.96 -1.72
N ALA A 224 25.62 -7.03 -0.91
CA ALA A 224 27.02 -6.96 -0.53
C ALA A 224 27.48 -8.24 0.19
N ASN A 225 26.68 -8.75 1.13
CA ASN A 225 26.96 -10.01 1.83
C ASN A 225 26.96 -11.20 0.86
N ALA A 226 26.00 -11.27 -0.06
CA ALA A 226 25.90 -12.35 -1.03
C ALA A 226 27.11 -12.38 -1.99
N VAL A 227 27.48 -11.24 -2.59
CA VAL A 227 28.60 -11.19 -3.56
C VAL A 227 29.97 -11.39 -2.93
N ARG A 228 30.11 -11.11 -1.62
CA ARG A 228 31.35 -11.34 -0.85
C ARG A 228 31.43 -12.73 -0.24
N SER A 229 30.35 -13.51 -0.30
CA SER A 229 30.37 -14.90 0.16
C SER A 229 31.17 -15.80 -0.79
N PRO A 230 31.73 -16.94 -0.32
CA PRO A 230 32.51 -17.84 -1.19
C PRO A 230 31.71 -18.37 -2.39
N ASN A 231 30.42 -18.63 -2.19
CA ASN A 231 29.46 -19.00 -3.22
C ASN A 231 28.14 -18.28 -2.95
N HIS A 232 27.79 -17.31 -3.81
CA HIS A 232 26.57 -16.53 -3.63
C HIS A 232 25.29 -17.38 -3.70
N GLU A 233 25.30 -18.50 -4.42
CA GLU A 233 24.10 -19.37 -4.51
C GLU A 233 23.80 -20.06 -3.19
N GLU A 234 24.81 -20.32 -2.37
CA GLU A 234 24.68 -20.96 -1.05
C GLU A 234 24.44 -19.95 0.08
N TYR A 235 24.58 -18.64 -0.19
CA TYR A 235 24.34 -17.59 0.80
C TYR A 235 22.91 -17.68 1.35
N LEU A 236 22.79 -17.86 2.66
CA LEU A 236 21.52 -17.93 3.36
C LEU A 236 20.94 -16.53 3.58
N CYS A 237 19.95 -16.18 2.78
CA CYS A 237 19.27 -14.89 2.80
C CYS A 237 17.92 -14.99 3.51
N GLY A 238 17.64 -14.01 4.39
CA GLY A 238 16.34 -13.84 5.04
C GLY A 238 15.56 -12.64 4.53
N PHE A 239 16.11 -11.86 3.60
CA PHE A 239 15.50 -10.63 3.12
C PHE A 239 14.33 -10.93 2.17
N PRO A 240 13.14 -10.35 2.40
CA PRO A 240 11.98 -10.55 1.54
C PRO A 240 12.14 -9.79 0.22
N VAL A 241 11.74 -10.41 -0.90
CA VAL A 241 11.61 -9.75 -2.20
C VAL A 241 10.13 -9.55 -2.50
N HIS A 242 9.78 -8.33 -2.89
CA HIS A 242 8.39 -7.92 -3.12
C HIS A 242 8.03 -8.00 -4.60
N GLN A 243 6.83 -8.46 -4.90
CA GLN A 243 6.17 -8.39 -6.21
C GLN A 243 4.84 -7.67 -6.03
N ASP A 244 4.63 -6.58 -6.76
CA ASP A 244 3.47 -5.69 -6.59
C ASP A 244 2.65 -5.61 -7.87
N GLY A 245 1.32 -5.56 -7.71
CA GLY A 245 0.37 -5.45 -8.81
C GLY A 245 0.20 -3.99 -9.24
N SER A 246 0.50 -3.67 -10.50
CA SER A 246 0.28 -2.32 -11.03
C SER A 246 -1.22 -1.98 -11.08
N CYS A 247 -1.70 -1.18 -10.13
CA CYS A 247 -3.10 -0.79 -9.99
C CYS A 247 -4.03 -2.00 -9.83
N ASN A 248 -3.80 -2.83 -8.81
CA ASN A 248 -4.55 -4.08 -8.58
C ASN A 248 -6.08 -3.92 -8.65
N GLY A 249 -6.65 -2.82 -8.14
CA GLY A 249 -8.09 -2.57 -8.27
C GLY A 249 -8.59 -2.48 -9.73
N LEU A 250 -7.84 -1.81 -10.62
CA LEU A 250 -8.16 -1.77 -12.06
C LEU A 250 -7.86 -3.10 -12.74
N GLN A 251 -6.91 -3.89 -12.23
CA GLN A 251 -6.68 -5.26 -12.70
C GLN A 251 -7.91 -6.14 -12.48
N HIS A 252 -8.50 -6.09 -11.29
CA HIS A 252 -9.74 -6.80 -10.98
C HIS A 252 -10.93 -6.31 -11.81
N TYR A 253 -11.06 -5.00 -12.07
CA TYR A 253 -12.11 -4.50 -12.96
C TYR A 253 -11.92 -4.92 -14.42
N ALA A 254 -10.71 -4.86 -14.95
CA ALA A 254 -10.42 -5.30 -16.31
C ALA A 254 -10.71 -6.79 -16.49
N ALA A 255 -10.38 -7.61 -15.48
CA ALA A 255 -10.71 -9.04 -15.45
C ALA A 255 -12.23 -9.29 -15.39
N LEU A 256 -12.94 -8.61 -14.47
CA LEU A 256 -14.41 -8.72 -14.36
C LEU A 256 -15.13 -8.32 -15.65
N GLY A 257 -14.67 -7.25 -16.29
CA GLY A 257 -15.31 -6.66 -17.45
C GLY A 257 -14.87 -7.23 -18.80
N GLY A 258 -13.91 -8.16 -18.81
CA GLY A 258 -13.32 -8.70 -20.05
C GLY A 258 -12.70 -7.61 -20.95
N ASP A 259 -12.22 -6.51 -20.36
CA ASP A 259 -11.77 -5.33 -21.11
C ASP A 259 -10.34 -5.51 -21.61
N ALA A 260 -10.18 -5.85 -22.89
CA ALA A 260 -8.88 -6.07 -23.49
C ALA A 260 -7.97 -4.81 -23.50
N ALA A 261 -8.55 -3.61 -23.59
CA ALA A 261 -7.77 -2.37 -23.56
C ALA A 261 -7.32 -2.06 -22.13
N GLY A 262 -8.24 -2.17 -21.17
CA GLY A 262 -7.94 -2.07 -19.74
C GLY A 262 -6.89 -3.08 -19.31
N ALA A 263 -7.04 -4.36 -19.70
CA ALA A 263 -6.11 -5.43 -19.37
C ALA A 263 -4.68 -5.17 -19.88
N ARG A 264 -4.52 -4.55 -21.05
CA ARG A 264 -3.20 -4.10 -21.53
C ARG A 264 -2.65 -2.95 -20.68
N ALA A 265 -3.47 -1.95 -20.37
CA ALA A 265 -3.06 -0.77 -19.61
C ALA A 265 -2.57 -1.08 -18.19
N VAL A 266 -3.06 -2.18 -17.60
CA VAL A 266 -2.72 -2.62 -16.23
C VAL A 266 -1.94 -3.94 -16.19
N ASN A 267 -1.26 -4.30 -17.29
CA ASN A 267 -0.32 -5.43 -17.38
C ASN A 267 -0.92 -6.83 -17.11
N LEU A 268 -2.23 -7.05 -17.31
CA LEU A 268 -2.78 -8.42 -17.35
C LEU A 268 -2.44 -9.14 -18.66
N ALA A 269 -2.42 -8.40 -19.76
CA ALA A 269 -2.02 -8.95 -21.05
C ALA A 269 -0.48 -9.02 -21.13
N PRO A 270 0.09 -10.09 -21.70
CA PRO A 270 1.53 -10.18 -21.89
C PRO A 270 1.99 -9.10 -22.87
N LEU A 271 2.95 -8.27 -22.44
CA LEU A 271 3.50 -7.18 -23.23
C LEU A 271 5.03 -7.18 -23.12
N PRO A 272 5.75 -6.72 -24.15
CA PRO A 272 7.23 -6.70 -24.13
C PRO A 272 7.80 -5.67 -23.15
N ARG A 273 7.01 -4.65 -22.79
CA ARG A 273 7.39 -3.62 -21.81
C ARG A 273 6.23 -3.36 -20.85
N PRO A 274 6.53 -3.07 -19.58
CA PRO A 274 5.50 -2.72 -18.62
C PRO A 274 4.79 -1.44 -19.02
N GLN A 275 3.47 -1.45 -18.91
CA GLN A 275 2.62 -0.28 -19.06
C GLN A 275 2.47 0.44 -17.73
N ASP A 276 2.34 1.75 -17.81
CA ASP A 276 2.10 2.62 -16.67
C ASP A 276 0.82 3.42 -16.92
N VAL A 277 -0.27 2.95 -16.32
CA VAL A 277 -1.59 3.60 -16.42
C VAL A 277 -1.56 5.04 -15.92
N TYR A 278 -0.72 5.37 -14.93
CA TYR A 278 -0.62 6.74 -14.43
C TYR A 278 -0.03 7.68 -15.47
N SER A 279 1.06 7.25 -16.13
CA SER A 279 1.62 8.00 -17.27
C SER A 279 0.63 8.16 -18.41
N ALA A 280 -0.17 7.13 -18.72
CA ALA A 280 -1.18 7.18 -19.78
C ALA A 280 -2.30 8.18 -19.45
N VAL A 281 -2.82 8.16 -18.21
CA VAL A 281 -3.82 9.13 -17.75
C VAL A 281 -3.25 10.54 -17.77
N ALA A 282 -2.01 10.74 -17.32
CA ALA A 282 -1.36 12.04 -17.32
C ALA A 282 -1.22 12.61 -18.75
N ALA A 283 -0.88 11.78 -19.73
CA ALA A 283 -0.80 12.19 -21.14
C ALA A 283 -2.17 12.64 -21.67
N LEU A 284 -3.25 11.90 -21.40
CA LEU A 284 -4.61 12.29 -21.79
C LEU A 284 -5.07 13.59 -21.12
N VAL A 285 -4.73 13.78 -19.83
CA VAL A 285 -5.01 15.03 -19.12
C VAL A 285 -4.28 16.20 -19.78
N GLU A 286 -3.02 16.01 -20.18
CA GLU A 286 -2.25 17.05 -20.88
C GLU A 286 -2.83 17.38 -22.25
N GLU A 287 -3.25 16.38 -23.04
CA GLU A 287 -3.94 16.63 -24.32
C GLU A 287 -5.23 17.44 -24.13
N MET A 288 -6.03 17.12 -23.11
CA MET A 288 -7.22 17.89 -22.76
C MET A 288 -6.89 19.29 -22.28
N ARG A 289 -5.81 19.46 -21.50
CA ARG A 289 -5.32 20.75 -21.04
C ARG A 289 -4.91 21.63 -22.21
N VAL A 290 -4.13 21.12 -23.16
CA VAL A 290 -3.72 21.87 -24.37
C VAL A 290 -4.95 22.36 -25.16
N ARG A 291 -5.95 21.49 -25.35
CA ARG A 291 -7.19 21.83 -26.04
C ARG A 291 -7.98 22.92 -25.32
N ASP A 292 -8.13 22.80 -24.01
CA ASP A 292 -8.88 23.77 -23.20
C ASP A 292 -8.14 25.10 -23.07
N ALA A 293 -6.80 25.07 -23.01
CA ALA A 293 -5.96 26.27 -23.03
C ALA A 293 -6.14 27.04 -24.35
N ALA A 294 -6.16 26.34 -25.49
CA ALA A 294 -6.47 26.92 -26.79
C ALA A 294 -7.90 27.50 -26.87
N ALA A 295 -8.84 26.93 -26.10
CA ALA A 295 -10.20 27.44 -25.95
C ALA A 295 -10.32 28.59 -24.92
N GLY A 296 -9.22 29.03 -24.32
CA GLY A 296 -9.20 30.17 -23.38
C GLY A 296 -9.58 29.82 -21.94
N VAL A 297 -9.57 28.54 -21.56
CA VAL A 297 -9.89 28.12 -20.18
C VAL A 297 -8.75 28.54 -19.23
N PRO A 298 -8.99 29.43 -18.25
CA PRO A 298 -7.90 30.01 -17.44
C PRO A 298 -7.07 28.98 -16.67
N ALA A 299 -7.72 27.99 -16.05
CA ALA A 299 -7.02 26.94 -15.30
C ALA A 299 -6.10 26.11 -16.19
N ALA A 300 -6.52 25.80 -17.42
CA ALA A 300 -5.73 25.03 -18.36
C ALA A 300 -4.48 25.78 -18.85
N ILE A 301 -4.58 27.11 -19.00
CA ILE A 301 -3.47 27.99 -19.35
C ILE A 301 -2.46 28.05 -18.19
N ILE A 302 -2.93 28.27 -16.96
CA ILE A 302 -2.08 28.34 -15.76
C ILE A 302 -1.31 27.03 -15.52
N LEU A 303 -1.92 25.89 -15.86
CA LEU A 303 -1.35 24.56 -15.68
C LEU A 303 -0.30 24.17 -16.73
N GLU A 304 0.04 25.05 -17.68
CA GLU A 304 1.10 24.73 -18.64
C GLU A 304 2.42 24.40 -17.94
N ASN A 305 2.97 23.20 -18.20
CA ASN A 305 4.20 22.68 -17.60
C ASN A 305 4.21 22.61 -16.06
N PHE A 306 3.05 22.51 -15.40
CA PHE A 306 2.97 22.57 -13.93
C PHE A 306 3.79 21.47 -13.21
N VAL A 307 4.03 20.34 -13.87
CA VAL A 307 4.84 19.22 -13.34
C VAL A 307 6.30 19.62 -13.08
N HIS A 308 6.77 20.72 -13.69
CA HIS A 308 8.12 21.25 -13.55
C HIS A 308 8.22 22.51 -12.66
N ILE A 309 7.11 22.96 -12.07
CA ILE A 309 7.10 24.16 -11.22
C ILE A 309 7.45 23.76 -9.79
N GLU A 310 8.58 24.24 -9.27
CA GLU A 310 9.01 23.98 -7.88
C GLU A 310 8.03 24.53 -6.83
N GLU A 311 7.41 25.69 -7.09
CA GLU A 311 6.45 26.31 -6.18
C GLU A 311 5.23 26.84 -6.94
N PHE A 312 4.11 26.11 -6.88
CA PHE A 312 2.89 26.47 -7.59
C PHE A 312 2.11 27.60 -6.87
N PRO A 313 1.59 28.62 -7.57
CA PRO A 313 0.90 29.76 -6.96
C PRO A 313 -0.32 29.34 -6.12
N LYS A 314 -0.32 29.70 -4.83
CA LYS A 314 -1.33 29.25 -3.85
C LYS A 314 -2.75 29.70 -4.18
N GLU A 315 -2.89 30.86 -4.80
CA GLU A 315 -4.15 31.45 -5.26
C GLU A 315 -4.86 30.60 -6.32
N HIS A 316 -4.12 29.80 -7.08
CA HIS A 316 -4.65 28.98 -8.17
C HIS A 316 -4.84 27.51 -7.80
N VAL A 317 -4.39 27.09 -6.61
CA VAL A 317 -4.44 25.68 -6.17
C VAL A 317 -5.87 25.14 -6.22
N TRP A 318 -6.85 25.89 -5.74
CA TRP A 318 -8.24 25.43 -5.70
C TRP A 318 -8.83 25.24 -7.10
N THR A 319 -8.72 26.25 -7.96
CA THR A 319 -9.30 26.20 -9.31
C THR A 319 -8.60 25.17 -10.19
N CYS A 320 -7.27 25.09 -10.12
CA CYS A 320 -6.49 24.15 -10.91
C CYS A 320 -6.67 22.70 -10.43
N SER A 321 -6.77 22.46 -9.12
CA SER A 321 -7.06 21.11 -8.60
C SER A 321 -8.45 20.61 -8.99
N GLN A 322 -9.47 21.50 -9.01
CA GLN A 322 -10.81 21.15 -9.52
C GLN A 322 -10.76 20.79 -11.00
N TYR A 323 -10.04 21.57 -11.81
CA TYR A 323 -9.83 21.28 -13.23
C TYR A 323 -9.15 19.92 -13.45
N LEU A 324 -8.00 19.70 -12.82
CA LEU A 324 -7.24 18.45 -12.93
C LEU A 324 -8.05 17.25 -12.46
N THR A 325 -8.83 17.39 -11.39
CA THR A 325 -9.74 16.34 -10.91
C THR A 325 -10.75 15.98 -12.00
N ALA A 326 -11.43 16.98 -12.57
CA ALA A 326 -12.42 16.75 -13.62
C ALA A 326 -11.80 16.01 -14.83
N LYS A 327 -10.64 16.48 -15.32
CA LYS A 327 -9.95 15.87 -16.46
C LYS A 327 -9.40 14.49 -16.17
N THR A 328 -8.90 14.25 -14.96
CA THR A 328 -8.47 12.91 -14.55
C THR A 328 -9.63 11.92 -14.58
N PHE A 329 -10.81 12.32 -14.08
CA PHE A 329 -12.02 11.50 -14.19
C PHE A 329 -12.48 11.32 -15.63
N ASP A 330 -12.38 12.33 -16.50
CA ASP A 330 -12.66 12.20 -17.93
C ASP A 330 -11.73 11.17 -18.59
N SER A 331 -10.42 11.25 -18.35
CA SER A 331 -9.43 10.30 -18.88
C SER A 331 -9.72 8.86 -18.41
N LEU A 332 -9.99 8.67 -17.12
CA LEU A 332 -10.29 7.35 -16.57
C LEU A 332 -11.58 6.77 -17.18
N ARG A 333 -12.58 7.62 -17.44
CA ARG A 333 -13.83 7.20 -18.09
C ARG A 333 -13.61 6.76 -19.53
N GLU A 334 -12.76 7.48 -20.27
CA GLU A 334 -12.41 7.13 -21.65
C GLU A 334 -11.62 5.82 -21.69
N MET A 335 -10.61 5.68 -20.82
CA MET A 335 -9.74 4.51 -20.79
C MET A 335 -10.43 3.23 -20.29
N PHE A 336 -11.37 3.33 -19.35
CA PHE A 336 -11.93 2.19 -18.63
C PHE A 336 -13.46 2.17 -18.69
N THR A 337 -14.03 2.16 -19.90
CA THR A 337 -15.49 2.19 -20.11
C THR A 337 -16.19 0.99 -19.45
N SER A 338 -15.63 -0.22 -19.60
CA SER A 338 -16.21 -1.44 -18.99
C SER A 338 -16.20 -1.38 -17.45
N THR A 339 -15.09 -0.89 -16.87
CA THR A 339 -14.98 -0.66 -15.41
C THR A 339 -16.08 0.26 -14.90
N LYS A 340 -16.36 1.35 -15.62
CA LYS A 340 -17.43 2.29 -15.25
C LYS A 340 -18.80 1.62 -15.28
N LEU A 341 -19.11 0.85 -16.32
CA LEU A 341 -20.41 0.16 -16.42
C LEU A 341 -20.64 -0.77 -15.21
N ILE A 342 -19.60 -1.48 -14.77
CA ILE A 342 -19.67 -2.33 -13.57
C ILE A 342 -19.89 -1.49 -12.30
N GLN A 343 -19.17 -0.38 -12.15
CA GLN A 343 -19.32 0.53 -11.00
C GLN A 343 -20.72 1.14 -10.92
N ASP A 344 -21.27 1.57 -12.06
CA ASP A 344 -22.62 2.13 -12.15
C ASP A 344 -23.67 1.06 -11.80
N TRP A 345 -23.53 -0.16 -12.34
CA TRP A 345 -24.39 -1.30 -12.01
C TRP A 345 -24.39 -1.64 -10.51
N PHE A 346 -23.19 -1.74 -9.91
CA PHE A 346 -23.06 -1.95 -8.46
C PHE A 346 -23.72 -0.82 -7.66
N THR A 347 -23.51 0.43 -8.06
CA THR A 347 -24.09 1.60 -7.39
C THR A 347 -25.62 1.54 -7.42
N ASP A 348 -26.22 1.15 -8.54
CA ASP A 348 -27.67 1.02 -8.69
C ASP A 348 -28.23 -0.15 -7.86
N CYS A 349 -27.58 -1.32 -7.88
CA CYS A 349 -27.97 -2.45 -7.03
C CYS A 349 -27.95 -2.07 -5.54
N ALA A 350 -26.86 -1.48 -5.07
CA ALA A 350 -26.70 -1.06 -3.68
C ALA A 350 -27.72 0.02 -3.28
N LYS A 351 -28.08 0.93 -4.19
CA LYS A 351 -29.14 1.91 -3.98
C LYS A 351 -30.50 1.23 -3.82
N LEU A 352 -30.85 0.27 -4.68
CA LEU A 352 -32.12 -0.45 -4.58
C LEU A 352 -32.23 -1.25 -3.28
N ILE A 353 -31.20 -2.04 -2.94
CA ILE A 353 -31.15 -2.82 -1.68
C ILE A 353 -31.34 -1.90 -0.47
N SER A 354 -30.54 -0.84 -0.38
CA SER A 354 -30.54 0.01 0.82
C SER A 354 -31.69 1.02 0.90
N ALA A 355 -32.23 1.50 -0.23
CA ALA A 355 -33.31 2.47 -0.24
C ALA A 355 -34.71 1.84 -0.30
N VAL A 356 -34.87 0.73 -1.03
CA VAL A 356 -36.16 0.09 -1.28
C VAL A 356 -36.39 -1.03 -0.27
N CYS A 357 -35.45 -1.97 -0.15
CA CYS A 357 -35.56 -3.08 0.80
C CYS A 357 -35.26 -2.64 2.24
N GLY A 358 -34.48 -1.55 2.40
CA GLY A 358 -34.08 -1.06 3.72
C GLY A 358 -33.03 -1.94 4.40
N GLU A 359 -32.31 -2.74 3.61
CA GLU A 359 -31.30 -3.68 4.08
C GLU A 359 -29.88 -3.21 3.73
N SER A 360 -28.89 -3.73 4.46
CA SER A 360 -27.48 -3.48 4.12
C SER A 360 -27.08 -4.33 2.92
N VAL A 361 -26.11 -3.86 2.14
CA VAL A 361 -25.53 -4.67 1.07
C VAL A 361 -24.70 -5.78 1.68
N GLU A 362 -24.96 -7.01 1.24
CA GLU A 362 -24.30 -8.23 1.70
C GLU A 362 -23.93 -9.10 0.50
N TRP A 363 -22.77 -9.75 0.56
CA TRP A 363 -22.33 -10.73 -0.43
C TRP A 363 -21.44 -11.79 0.21
N VAL A 364 -21.09 -12.82 -0.54
CA VAL A 364 -20.13 -13.85 -0.13
C VAL A 364 -18.95 -13.79 -1.10
N THR A 365 -17.72 -13.80 -0.57
CA THR A 365 -16.51 -13.80 -1.41
C THR A 365 -16.36 -15.14 -2.14
N PRO A 366 -15.54 -15.21 -3.20
CA PRO A 366 -15.25 -16.49 -3.87
C PRO A 366 -14.66 -17.56 -2.93
N LEU A 367 -14.03 -17.16 -1.82
CA LEU A 367 -13.52 -18.07 -0.78
C LEU A 367 -14.51 -18.35 0.35
N GLY A 368 -15.79 -17.98 0.18
CA GLY A 368 -16.86 -18.33 1.11
C GLY A 368 -17.02 -17.39 2.32
N LEU A 369 -16.28 -16.27 2.39
CA LEU A 369 -16.40 -15.29 3.47
C LEU A 369 -17.67 -14.43 3.27
N PRO A 370 -18.63 -14.42 4.20
CA PRO A 370 -19.73 -13.47 4.17
C PRO A 370 -19.24 -12.06 4.48
N VAL A 371 -19.68 -11.06 3.71
CA VAL A 371 -19.34 -9.65 3.88
C VAL A 371 -20.61 -8.83 4.03
N VAL A 372 -20.68 -8.00 5.09
CA VAL A 372 -21.79 -7.09 5.37
C VAL A 372 -21.30 -5.65 5.46
N GLN A 373 -21.90 -4.74 4.69
CA GLN A 373 -21.53 -3.33 4.79
C GLN A 373 -22.04 -2.70 6.10
N PRO A 374 -21.16 -2.13 6.94
CA PRO A 374 -21.52 -1.63 8.27
C PRO A 374 -22.14 -0.22 8.25
N TYR A 375 -22.65 0.24 7.12
CA TYR A 375 -23.05 1.64 6.93
C TYR A 375 -24.50 1.89 7.32
N TYR A 376 -24.68 2.24 8.58
CA TYR A 376 -25.97 2.62 9.15
C TYR A 376 -26.04 4.11 9.46
N ARG A 377 -27.26 4.66 9.51
CA ARG A 377 -27.46 6.04 9.94
C ARG A 377 -27.11 6.16 11.43
N ARG A 378 -26.21 7.08 11.77
CA ARG A 378 -25.94 7.40 13.18
C ARG A 378 -27.22 7.97 13.79
N ALA A 379 -27.57 7.51 14.99
CA ALA A 379 -28.55 8.22 15.81
C ALA A 379 -28.01 9.63 16.08
N GLY A 380 -28.85 10.66 15.90
CA GLY A 380 -28.48 12.03 16.26
C GLY A 380 -28.16 12.15 17.76
N PRO A 381 -27.53 13.25 18.21
CA PRO A 381 -27.27 13.47 19.63
C PRO A 381 -28.60 13.42 20.39
N SER A 382 -28.78 12.38 21.19
CA SER A 382 -29.88 12.27 22.13
C SER A 382 -29.70 13.34 23.20
N SER A 383 -30.70 14.18 23.38
CA SER A 383 -30.85 15.06 24.53
C SER A 383 -30.83 14.24 25.83
N GLY A 384 -29.66 14.00 26.41
CA GLY A 384 -29.44 13.55 27.80
C GLY A 384 -30.06 12.20 28.25
N GLN A 385 -30.85 11.50 27.45
CA GLN A 385 -31.51 10.26 27.85
C GLN A 385 -30.80 9.04 27.24
N TYR A 386 -30.26 8.20 28.12
CA TYR A 386 -29.72 6.89 27.79
C TYR A 386 -30.85 5.99 27.28
N ARG A 387 -30.85 5.67 25.98
CA ARG A 387 -31.76 4.65 25.42
C ARG A 387 -31.12 3.26 25.58
N PRO A 388 -31.79 2.28 26.21
CA PRO A 388 -31.30 0.92 26.27
C PRO A 388 -31.20 0.33 24.84
N ALA A 389 -30.20 -0.53 24.63
CA ALA A 389 -29.76 -1.06 23.34
C ALA A 389 -30.77 -1.97 22.60
N LEU A 390 -32.00 -2.10 23.10
CA LEU A 390 -32.94 -3.14 22.67
C LEU A 390 -33.79 -2.81 21.42
N ASP A 391 -33.68 -1.60 20.85
CA ASP A 391 -34.55 -1.18 19.74
C ASP A 391 -33.79 -0.46 18.61
N GLN A 392 -32.77 -1.10 18.05
CA GLN A 392 -31.92 -0.51 17.00
C GLN A 392 -31.92 -1.32 15.70
N HIS A 393 -33.08 -1.40 15.03
CA HIS A 393 -33.07 -1.52 13.57
C HIS A 393 -32.55 -0.20 12.99
N GLN A 394 -31.23 0.00 13.01
CA GLN A 394 -30.66 1.19 12.37
C GLN A 394 -30.89 1.06 10.87
N ARG A 395 -31.57 2.03 10.27
CA ARG A 395 -31.74 2.05 8.82
C ARG A 395 -30.37 2.22 8.15
N PRO A 396 -30.10 1.49 7.05
CA PRO A 396 -28.90 1.68 6.25
C PRO A 396 -28.75 3.14 5.78
N CYS A 397 -27.51 3.60 5.72
CA CYS A 397 -27.17 4.86 5.10
C CYS A 397 -26.99 4.65 3.60
N THR A 398 -28.07 4.78 2.82
CA THR A 398 -28.10 4.56 1.37
C THR A 398 -26.93 5.21 0.61
N MET A 399 -26.59 6.46 0.95
CA MET A 399 -25.49 7.18 0.30
C MET A 399 -24.14 6.49 0.54
N LYS A 400 -23.88 6.01 1.76
CA LYS A 400 -22.64 5.28 2.06
C LYS A 400 -22.64 3.87 1.47
N GLN A 401 -23.78 3.18 1.54
CA GLN A 401 -23.94 1.82 0.98
C GLN A 401 -23.60 1.82 -0.52
N ARG A 402 -24.26 2.69 -1.30
CA ARG A 402 -24.04 2.74 -2.76
C ARG A 402 -22.63 3.19 -3.15
N ASN A 403 -22.08 4.22 -2.49
CA ASN A 403 -20.79 4.79 -2.88
C ASN A 403 -19.62 3.86 -2.48
N ALA A 404 -19.81 3.02 -1.46
CA ALA A 404 -18.76 2.13 -0.96
C ALA A 404 -18.87 0.70 -1.50
N PHE A 405 -19.98 0.31 -2.14
CA PHE A 405 -20.12 -1.04 -2.66
C PHE A 405 -19.09 -1.41 -3.74
N PRO A 406 -18.89 -0.64 -4.81
CA PRO A 406 -17.87 -0.96 -5.80
C PRO A 406 -16.46 -1.15 -5.19
N PRO A 407 -15.89 -0.22 -4.39
CA PRO A 407 -14.55 -0.42 -3.84
C PRO A 407 -14.50 -1.56 -2.82
N ASN A 408 -15.53 -1.76 -1.99
CA ASN A 408 -15.51 -2.85 -1.01
C ASN A 408 -15.60 -4.23 -1.68
N PHE A 409 -16.36 -4.36 -2.76
CA PHE A 409 -16.43 -5.59 -3.54
C PHE A 409 -15.06 -5.91 -4.16
N ILE A 410 -14.42 -4.92 -4.80
CA ILE A 410 -13.06 -5.10 -5.37
C ILE A 410 -12.04 -5.46 -4.30
N HIS A 411 -12.04 -4.80 -3.14
CA HIS A 411 -11.14 -5.18 -2.04
C HIS A 411 -11.38 -6.60 -1.53
N SER A 412 -12.61 -7.11 -1.61
CA SER A 412 -12.90 -8.50 -1.24
C SER A 412 -12.39 -9.51 -2.28
N LEU A 413 -12.32 -9.12 -3.57
CA LEU A 413 -11.70 -9.93 -4.61
C LEU A 413 -10.17 -9.93 -4.52
N ASP A 414 -9.57 -8.76 -4.28
CA ASP A 414 -8.14 -8.60 -3.97
C ASP A 414 -7.73 -9.50 -2.80
N SER A 415 -8.46 -9.41 -1.68
CA SER A 415 -8.24 -10.29 -0.53
C SER A 415 -8.36 -11.78 -0.91
N SER A 416 -9.40 -12.16 -1.66
CA SER A 416 -9.60 -13.55 -2.08
C SER A 416 -8.45 -14.04 -2.96
N HIS A 417 -7.96 -13.19 -3.87
CA HIS A 417 -6.81 -13.48 -4.70
C HIS A 417 -5.55 -13.68 -3.86
N MET A 418 -5.28 -12.76 -2.93
CA MET A 418 -4.13 -12.87 -2.03
C MET A 418 -4.16 -14.16 -1.21
N MET A 419 -5.30 -14.47 -0.59
CA MET A 419 -5.45 -15.68 0.22
C MET A 419 -5.24 -16.95 -0.60
N LEU A 420 -5.84 -17.02 -1.80
CA LEU A 420 -5.68 -18.16 -2.70
C LEU A 420 -4.22 -18.34 -3.12
N THR A 421 -3.56 -17.24 -3.51
CA THR A 421 -2.12 -17.26 -3.83
C THR A 421 -1.28 -17.71 -2.64
N GLY A 422 -1.60 -17.27 -1.43
CA GLY A 422 -0.96 -17.72 -0.19
C GLY A 422 -1.05 -19.23 0.01
N LEU A 423 -2.25 -19.80 -0.09
CA LEU A 423 -2.48 -21.24 0.07
C LEU A 423 -1.73 -22.07 -0.97
N HIS A 424 -1.71 -21.64 -2.23
CA HIS A 424 -0.93 -22.33 -3.27
C HIS A 424 0.58 -22.17 -3.07
N CYS A 425 1.04 -21.03 -2.55
CA CYS A 425 2.44 -20.84 -2.17
C CYS A 425 2.82 -21.80 -1.04
N GLU A 426 1.98 -21.97 -0.04
CA GLU A 426 2.19 -22.93 1.03
C GLU A 426 2.29 -24.37 0.51
N ALA A 427 1.36 -24.77 -0.36
CA ALA A 427 1.40 -26.09 -1.02
C ALA A 427 2.69 -26.29 -1.85
N ALA A 428 3.26 -25.22 -2.39
CA ALA A 428 4.54 -25.21 -3.10
C ALA A 428 5.77 -25.00 -2.19
N ALA A 429 5.60 -25.04 -0.87
CA ALA A 429 6.64 -24.79 0.13
C ALA A 429 7.33 -23.42 -0.02
N VAL A 430 6.61 -22.41 -0.50
CA VAL A 430 7.04 -21.02 -0.62
C VAL A 430 6.60 -20.26 0.63
N THR A 431 7.54 -19.58 1.30
CA THR A 431 7.20 -18.64 2.37
C THR A 431 6.53 -17.42 1.73
N PHE A 432 5.30 -17.14 2.13
CA PHE A 432 4.49 -16.07 1.56
C PHE A 432 4.00 -15.13 2.65
N VAL A 433 4.12 -13.84 2.39
CA VAL A 433 3.54 -12.76 3.19
C VAL A 433 2.93 -11.75 2.21
N SER A 434 1.89 -11.06 2.63
CA SER A 434 1.27 -10.02 1.82
C SER A 434 1.14 -8.70 2.57
N VAL A 435 1.39 -7.60 1.87
CA VAL A 435 0.88 -6.27 2.20
C VAL A 435 -0.21 -5.96 1.18
N HIS A 436 -1.41 -6.50 1.43
CA HIS A 436 -2.54 -6.45 0.49
C HIS A 436 -2.15 -6.99 -0.90
N ASP A 437 -2.01 -6.14 -1.90
CA ASP A 437 -1.67 -6.45 -3.29
C ASP A 437 -0.17 -6.65 -3.56
N CYS A 438 0.67 -6.44 -2.54
CA CYS A 438 2.11 -6.64 -2.62
C CYS A 438 2.52 -7.97 -1.95
N PHE A 439 3.05 -8.91 -2.72
CA PHE A 439 3.37 -10.29 -2.29
C PHE A 439 4.87 -10.49 -2.09
N TRP A 440 5.24 -11.06 -0.96
CA TRP A 440 6.63 -11.16 -0.49
C TRP A 440 7.02 -12.61 -0.29
N THR A 441 8.24 -12.95 -0.72
CA THR A 441 8.83 -14.29 -0.56
C THR A 441 10.36 -14.20 -0.52
N HIS A 442 11.05 -15.30 -0.22
CA HIS A 442 12.51 -15.38 -0.40
C HIS A 442 12.93 -15.17 -1.86
N PRO A 443 14.13 -14.63 -2.12
CA PRO A 443 14.62 -14.36 -3.48
C PRO A 443 14.65 -15.60 -4.39
N ASN A 444 14.91 -16.78 -3.81
CA ASN A 444 15.03 -18.02 -4.56
C ASN A 444 13.68 -18.62 -5.00
N THR A 445 12.57 -18.16 -4.43
CA THR A 445 11.22 -18.69 -4.71
C THR A 445 10.30 -17.68 -5.41
N VAL A 446 10.80 -16.48 -5.76
CA VAL A 446 10.01 -15.46 -6.49
C VAL A 446 9.42 -16.00 -7.79
N ASP A 447 10.16 -16.81 -8.54
CA ASP A 447 9.64 -17.43 -9.78
C ASP A 447 8.50 -18.41 -9.55
N ILE A 448 8.57 -19.15 -8.45
CA ILE A 448 7.52 -20.09 -8.08
C ILE A 448 6.28 -19.30 -7.69
N MET A 449 6.44 -18.27 -6.86
CA MET A 449 5.36 -17.36 -6.48
C MET A 449 4.72 -16.70 -7.70
N ASN A 450 5.50 -16.19 -8.66
CA ASN A 450 4.97 -15.55 -9.87
C ASN A 450 4.21 -16.51 -10.79
N LYS A 451 4.59 -17.80 -10.83
CA LYS A 451 3.81 -18.83 -11.53
C LYS A 451 2.52 -19.16 -10.81
N VAL A 452 2.57 -19.24 -9.48
CA VAL A 452 1.38 -19.47 -8.62
C VAL A 452 0.41 -18.30 -8.73
N ASN A 453 0.90 -17.06 -8.82
CA ASN A 453 0.09 -15.84 -8.98
C ASN A 453 -0.79 -15.82 -10.27
N LEU A 454 -0.66 -16.82 -11.15
CA LEU A 454 -1.61 -17.07 -12.24
C LEU A 454 -2.98 -17.60 -11.73
N THR A 455 -3.12 -17.85 -10.43
CA THR A 455 -4.38 -18.13 -9.71
C THR A 455 -5.45 -17.05 -9.87
N LEU A 456 -5.09 -15.83 -10.29
CA LEU A 456 -6.06 -14.85 -10.76
C LEU A 456 -7.00 -15.46 -11.81
N THR A 457 -6.46 -16.29 -12.71
CA THR A 457 -7.27 -16.99 -13.71
C THR A 457 -8.26 -17.96 -13.06
N GLU A 458 -7.89 -18.63 -11.97
CA GLU A 458 -8.78 -19.55 -11.26
C GLU A 458 -9.91 -18.80 -10.55
N LEU A 459 -9.59 -17.67 -9.91
CA LEU A 459 -10.58 -16.79 -9.27
C LEU A 459 -11.66 -16.33 -10.27
N TYR A 460 -11.27 -16.08 -11.52
CA TYR A 460 -12.16 -15.57 -12.57
C TYR A 460 -12.70 -16.62 -13.55
N LYS A 461 -12.24 -17.88 -13.48
CA LYS A 461 -12.78 -19.00 -14.30
C LYS A 461 -14.18 -19.46 -13.85
N VAL A 462 -14.62 -19.03 -12.67
CA VAL A 462 -15.91 -19.42 -12.06
C VAL A 462 -17.00 -18.35 -12.30
N ALA A 463 -16.69 -17.28 -13.07
CA ALA A 463 -17.63 -16.20 -13.38
C ALA A 463 -18.49 -16.48 -14.63
#